data_AF-M2Y5G6-F1
#
_entry.id   AF-M2Y5G6-F1
#
_cell.length_a   1.000
_cell.length_b   1.000
_cell.length_c   1.000
_cell.angle_alpha   90.00
_cell.angle_beta   90.00
_cell.angle_gamma   90.00
#
_symmetry.space_group_name_H-M   'P 1'
#
loop_
_entity.id
_entity.type
_entity.pdbx_description
1 polymer ?
#
loop_
_entity_poly.entity_id
_entity_poly.type
_entity_poly.pdbx_seq_one_letter_code
_entity_poly.pdbx_strand_id
1 'polypeptide(L)'
;MWFPLTMNDNLDKEKVSETTSQFLSRFALKLVLVWGFVNSLVFIPSSLICHIIYAFLLYLFCSLLLDLCAAICKPWFPLDIHFDKPFLSNSLSDFWSRRWNVQAAKTLYYTVYLSICPNNQRYPQWRKLVAVISTFMVSGIMHELLLFRINGTVTGHWFIFFSLHGFLLVIEKIGKKVIKE
;
A
#
# COMPACT_ATOMS: atom_id res chain seq x y z
N MET A 1 7.07 -0.83 -16.62
CA MET A 1 7.96 -0.93 -15.44
C MET A 1 7.05 -1.02 -14.24
N TRP A 2 7.23 -2.01 -13.36
CA TRP A 2 6.23 -2.36 -12.33
C TRP A 2 6.38 -1.56 -11.02
N PHE A 3 7.56 -1.00 -10.78
CA PHE A 3 7.68 0.19 -9.96
C PHE A 3 7.55 1.42 -10.86
N PRO A 4 6.94 2.51 -10.40
CA PRO A 4 7.03 3.80 -11.07
C PRO A 4 8.49 4.26 -10.98
N LEU A 5 9.33 3.74 -11.87
CA LEU A 5 10.69 4.20 -12.13
C LEU A 5 10.75 5.08 -13.38
N THR A 6 9.63 5.66 -13.72
CA THR A 6 9.67 7.11 -13.81
C THR A 6 9.12 7.60 -12.47
N MET A 7 9.99 7.70 -11.45
CA MET A 7 10.07 8.98 -10.74
C MET A 7 10.45 9.95 -11.86
N ASN A 8 9.45 10.37 -12.64
CA ASN A 8 9.65 11.52 -13.46
C ASN A 8 9.68 12.60 -12.39
N ASP A 9 10.87 13.01 -11.97
CA ASP A 9 11.01 14.11 -11.02
C ASP A 9 10.14 15.29 -11.47
N ASN A 10 9.83 15.39 -12.76
CA ASN A 10 8.96 16.41 -13.34
C ASN A 10 7.44 16.17 -13.16
N LEU A 11 6.95 14.94 -12.96
CA LEU A 11 5.53 14.67 -12.59
C LEU A 11 5.31 14.72 -11.07
N ASP A 12 6.31 14.33 -10.28
CA ASP A 12 6.25 14.47 -8.82
C ASP A 12 6.47 15.92 -8.37
N LYS A 13 7.16 16.75 -9.18
CA LYS A 13 7.25 18.21 -8.98
C LYS A 13 5.91 18.95 -9.14
N GLU A 14 4.93 18.37 -9.84
CA GLU A 14 3.62 19.01 -10.06
C GLU A 14 2.58 18.68 -8.97
N LYS A 15 2.78 17.62 -8.17
CA LYS A 15 1.94 17.40 -6.99
C LYS A 15 2.39 18.39 -5.92
N VAL A 16 1.62 19.48 -5.77
CA VAL A 16 1.75 20.41 -4.64
C VAL A 16 1.82 19.58 -3.36
N SER A 17 3.00 19.57 -2.72
CA SER A 17 3.23 18.87 -1.48
C SER A 17 2.17 19.28 -0.47
N GLU A 18 1.43 18.30 0.05
CA GLU A 18 0.31 18.60 0.95
C GLU A 18 0.77 19.32 2.22
N THR A 19 -0.06 20.22 2.72
CA THR A 19 0.24 21.01 3.92
C THR A 19 -0.15 20.25 5.20
N THR A 20 0.44 20.62 6.34
CA THR A 20 0.06 20.05 7.65
C THR A 20 -1.44 20.18 7.93
N SER A 21 -2.05 21.30 7.53
CA SER A 21 -3.50 21.52 7.66
C SER A 21 -4.32 20.50 6.84
N GLN A 22 -3.85 20.14 5.65
CA GLN A 22 -4.51 19.11 4.83
C GLN A 22 -4.45 17.74 5.50
N PHE A 23 -3.30 17.34 6.06
CA PHE A 23 -3.20 16.09 6.83
C PHE A 23 -4.13 16.08 8.06
N LEU A 24 -4.17 17.19 8.83
CA LEU A 24 -5.06 17.31 9.99
C LEU A 24 -6.55 17.25 9.61
N SER A 25 -6.94 17.89 8.50
CA SER A 25 -8.33 17.85 8.03
C SER A 25 -8.77 16.43 7.63
N ARG A 26 -7.89 15.68 6.97
CA ARG A 26 -8.12 14.26 6.61
C ARG A 26 -8.18 13.38 7.83
N PHE A 27 -7.29 13.60 8.80
CA PHE A 27 -7.31 12.92 10.08
C PHE A 27 -8.65 13.11 10.78
N ALA A 28 -9.11 14.36 10.93
CA ALA A 28 -10.39 14.67 11.57
C ALA A 28 -11.58 14.03 10.85
N LEU A 29 -11.62 14.11 9.51
CA LEU A 29 -12.67 13.48 8.71
C LEU A 29 -12.67 11.96 8.88
N LYS A 30 -11.51 11.31 8.84
CA LYS A 30 -11.39 9.86 9.01
C LYS A 30 -11.77 9.43 10.43
N LEU A 31 -11.50 10.26 11.44
CA LEU A 31 -11.90 9.98 12.84
C LEU A 31 -13.42 9.88 12.96
N VAL A 32 -14.14 10.84 12.37
CA VAL A 32 -15.61 10.85 12.33
C VAL A 32 -16.14 9.64 11.55
N LEU A 33 -15.53 9.29 10.43
CA LEU A 33 -15.92 8.10 9.65
C LEU A 33 -15.71 6.81 10.45
N VAL A 34 -14.55 6.62 11.07
CA VAL A 34 -14.27 5.44 11.90
C VAL A 34 -15.30 5.33 13.01
N TRP A 35 -15.59 6.42 13.71
CA TRP A 35 -16.61 6.44 14.75
C TRP A 35 -17.98 6.02 14.18
N GLY A 36 -18.41 6.58 13.05
CA GLY A 36 -19.69 6.23 12.42
C GLY A 36 -19.78 4.76 12.00
N PHE A 37 -18.73 4.22 11.36
CA PHE A 37 -18.70 2.82 10.93
C PHE A 37 -18.64 1.84 12.11
N VAL A 38 -17.92 2.16 13.18
CA VAL A 38 -17.87 1.29 14.38
C VAL A 38 -19.25 1.23 15.06
N ASN A 39 -19.95 2.36 15.16
CA ASN A 39 -21.30 2.38 15.74
C ASN A 39 -22.33 1.66 14.85
N SER A 40 -22.16 1.70 13.52
CA SER A 40 -23.09 1.02 12.62
C SER A 40 -22.96 -0.51 12.66
N LEU A 41 -21.78 -1.06 13.00
CA LEU A 41 -21.55 -2.51 13.10
C LEU A 41 -22.53 -3.22 14.05
N VAL A 42 -23.01 -2.54 15.10
CA VAL A 42 -23.97 -3.11 16.07
C VAL A 42 -25.32 -3.45 15.42
N PHE A 43 -25.68 -2.75 14.34
CA PHE A 43 -26.99 -2.85 13.69
C PHE A 43 -26.98 -3.73 12.43
N ILE A 44 -25.84 -4.31 12.06
CA ILE A 44 -25.69 -5.02 10.77
C ILE A 44 -25.75 -6.54 11.00
N PRO A 45 -26.82 -7.22 10.56
CA PRO A 45 -26.98 -8.65 10.79
C PRO A 45 -26.25 -9.53 9.77
N SER A 46 -25.84 -8.98 8.62
CA SER A 46 -25.25 -9.75 7.52
C SER A 46 -23.73 -9.91 7.68
N SER A 47 -23.26 -11.16 7.68
CA SER A 47 -21.84 -11.49 7.82
C SER A 47 -20.98 -10.91 6.70
N LEU A 48 -21.44 -10.92 5.44
CA LEU A 48 -20.66 -10.40 4.31
C LEU A 48 -20.49 -8.88 4.37
N ILE A 49 -21.56 -8.16 4.74
CA ILE A 49 -21.52 -6.69 4.89
C ILE A 49 -20.54 -6.32 6.01
N CYS A 50 -20.53 -7.06 7.11
CA CYS A 50 -19.56 -6.86 8.19
C CYS A 50 -18.11 -7.01 7.70
N HIS A 51 -17.77 -8.02 6.89
CA HIS A 51 -16.41 -8.18 6.35
C HIS A 51 -15.99 -7.01 5.45
N ILE A 52 -16.90 -6.50 4.62
CA ILE A 52 -16.64 -5.32 3.78
C ILE A 52 -16.37 -4.09 4.68
N ILE A 53 -17.20 -3.88 5.70
CA ILE A 53 -17.01 -2.77 6.65
C ILE A 53 -15.70 -2.92 7.43
N TYR A 54 -15.32 -4.12 7.85
CA TYR A 54 -14.03 -4.36 8.49
C TYR A 54 -12.86 -4.02 7.57
N ALA A 55 -12.94 -4.35 6.27
CA ALA A 55 -11.92 -3.95 5.30
C ALA A 55 -11.81 -2.43 5.17
N PHE A 56 -12.95 -1.71 5.13
CA PHE A 56 -12.96 -0.25 5.14
C PHE A 56 -12.43 0.33 6.45
N LEU A 57 -12.79 -0.22 7.60
CA LEU A 57 -12.30 0.20 8.91
C LEU A 57 -10.79 0.00 9.04
N LEU A 58 -10.24 -1.11 8.54
CA LEU A 58 -8.80 -1.34 8.48
C LEU A 58 -8.09 -0.27 7.66
N TYR A 59 -8.62 0.05 6.47
CA TYR A 59 -8.10 1.15 5.67
C TYR A 59 -8.16 2.48 6.42
N LEU A 60 -9.34 2.84 6.95
CA LEU A 60 -9.55 4.11 7.64
C LEU A 60 -8.63 4.25 8.85
N PHE A 61 -8.48 3.19 9.65
CA PHE A 61 -7.63 3.17 10.83
C PHE A 61 -6.16 3.35 10.47
N CYS A 62 -5.62 2.54 9.54
CA CYS A 62 -4.24 2.68 9.08
C CYS A 62 -3.98 4.06 8.48
N SER A 63 -4.92 4.57 7.69
CA SER A 63 -4.81 5.88 7.05
C SER A 63 -4.88 7.03 8.05
N LEU A 64 -5.73 6.92 9.06
CA LEU A 64 -5.85 7.90 10.15
C LEU A 64 -4.56 7.98 10.96
N LEU A 65 -4.00 6.83 11.38
CA LEU A 65 -2.75 6.82 12.15
C LEU A 65 -1.59 7.44 11.36
N LEU A 66 -1.47 7.10 10.08
CA LEU A 66 -0.39 7.60 9.23
C LEU A 66 -0.56 9.08 8.85
N ASP A 67 -1.78 9.58 8.67
CA ASP A 67 -2.03 11.02 8.47
C ASP A 67 -1.64 11.84 9.71
N LEU A 68 -1.90 11.33 10.93
CA LEU A 68 -1.48 12.00 12.15
C LEU A 68 0.04 12.05 12.26
N CYS A 69 0.71 10.91 12.05
CA CYS A 69 2.17 10.85 12.01
C CYS A 69 2.75 11.79 10.95
N ALA A 70 2.14 11.84 9.76
CA ALA A 70 2.54 12.75 8.69
C ALA A 70 2.36 14.22 9.09
N ALA A 71 1.21 14.59 9.69
CA ALA A 71 0.95 15.95 10.16
C ALA A 71 2.00 16.41 11.18
N ILE A 72 2.35 15.53 12.12
CA ILE A 72 3.40 15.79 13.11
C ILE A 72 4.73 15.96 12.40
N CYS A 73 5.15 14.99 11.57
CA CYS A 73 6.50 14.97 11.01
C CYS A 73 6.73 15.97 9.85
N LYS A 74 5.68 16.49 9.22
CA LYS A 74 5.77 17.35 8.02
C LYS A 74 6.64 18.62 8.17
N PRO A 75 6.69 19.32 9.31
CA PRO A 75 7.57 20.49 9.48
C PRO A 75 9.06 20.14 9.40
N TRP A 76 9.43 18.88 9.68
CA TRP A 76 10.83 18.43 9.71
C TRP A 76 11.21 17.63 8.47
N PHE A 77 10.25 16.95 7.82
CA PHE A 77 10.53 16.06 6.71
C PHE A 77 9.56 16.29 5.54
N PRO A 78 10.06 16.19 4.29
CA PRO A 78 9.21 16.25 3.10
C PRO A 78 8.44 14.93 2.95
N LEU A 79 7.32 14.81 3.68
CA LEU A 79 6.47 13.62 3.67
C LEU A 79 5.39 13.70 2.58
N ASP A 80 5.28 12.63 1.81
CA ASP A 80 4.18 12.38 0.89
C ASP A 80 2.99 11.73 1.59
N ILE A 81 1.85 11.75 0.93
CA ILE A 81 0.66 11.02 1.37
C ILE A 81 0.91 9.52 1.43
N HIS A 82 0.40 8.87 2.47
CA HIS A 82 0.47 7.42 2.59
C HIS A 82 -0.58 6.72 1.72
N PHE A 83 -1.80 7.27 1.65
CA PHE A 83 -2.90 6.68 0.89
C PHE A 83 -3.52 7.68 -0.09
N ASP A 84 -3.55 7.34 -1.37
CA ASP A 84 -4.10 8.17 -2.45
C ASP A 84 -5.32 7.52 -3.10
N LYS A 85 -6.49 7.68 -2.47
CA LYS A 85 -7.79 7.19 -2.97
C LYS A 85 -7.70 5.74 -3.49
N PRO A 86 -7.33 4.76 -2.64
CA PRO A 86 -7.01 3.40 -3.08
C PRO A 86 -8.15 2.69 -3.81
N PHE A 87 -9.40 2.96 -3.45
CA PHE A 87 -10.57 2.35 -4.08
C PHE A 87 -10.86 2.85 -5.51
N LEU A 88 -10.16 3.89 -5.98
CA LEU A 88 -10.23 4.37 -7.37
C LEU A 88 -9.15 3.75 -8.26
N SER A 89 -8.47 2.68 -7.79
CA SER A 89 -7.46 2.00 -8.57
C SER A 89 -8.09 1.22 -9.74
N ASN A 90 -7.53 1.38 -10.94
CA ASN A 90 -7.97 0.64 -12.13
C ASN A 90 -7.18 -0.67 -12.35
N SER A 91 -6.19 -0.96 -11.50
CA SER A 91 -5.39 -2.18 -11.58
C SER A 91 -4.67 -2.50 -10.28
N LEU A 92 -4.25 -3.76 -10.09
CA LEU A 92 -3.57 -4.21 -8.88
C LEU A 92 -2.19 -3.55 -8.73
N SER A 93 -1.49 -3.36 -9.86
CA SER A 93 -0.27 -2.58 -9.89
C SER A 93 -0.48 -1.12 -9.45
N ASP A 94 -1.57 -0.47 -9.87
CA ASP A 94 -1.88 0.91 -9.47
C ASP A 94 -2.24 1.00 -7.98
N PHE A 95 -3.04 0.05 -7.49
CA PHE A 95 -3.40 -0.05 -6.08
C PHE A 95 -2.14 -0.13 -5.18
N TRP A 96 -1.28 -1.13 -5.38
CA TRP A 96 -0.16 -1.39 -4.47
C TRP A 96 1.03 -0.44 -4.61
N SER A 97 1.27 0.13 -5.80
CA SER A 97 2.49 0.93 -6.03
C SER A 97 2.28 2.44 -5.90
N ARG A 98 1.03 2.93 -6.05
CA ARG A 98 0.76 4.37 -6.13
C ARG A 98 -0.28 4.89 -5.16
N ARG A 99 -1.13 4.01 -4.61
CA ARG A 99 -2.31 4.44 -3.84
C ARG A 99 -2.41 3.85 -2.44
N TRP A 100 -1.92 2.64 -2.23
CA TRP A 100 -1.94 1.95 -0.95
C TRP A 100 -0.57 2.02 -0.28
N ASN A 101 -0.48 2.71 0.86
CA ASN A 101 0.74 2.89 1.66
C ASN A 101 1.99 3.15 0.81
N VAL A 102 2.00 4.27 0.09
CA VAL A 102 3.03 4.63 -0.88
C VAL A 102 4.43 4.60 -0.27
N GLN A 103 4.59 5.03 0.99
CA GLN A 103 5.88 5.02 1.66
C GLN A 103 6.38 3.61 2.00
N ALA A 104 5.50 2.67 2.35
CA ALA A 104 5.88 1.28 2.48
C ALA A 104 6.29 0.68 1.12
N ALA A 105 5.57 0.99 0.05
CA ALA A 105 5.92 0.55 -1.30
C ALA A 105 7.30 1.09 -1.73
N LYS A 106 7.59 2.38 -1.48
CA LYS A 106 8.92 2.98 -1.72
C LYS A 106 10.00 2.31 -0.86
N THR A 107 9.73 2.06 0.42
CA THR A 107 10.71 1.40 1.32
C THR A 107 11.08 0.01 0.82
N LEU A 108 10.08 -0.80 0.46
CA LEU A 108 10.31 -2.14 -0.08
C LEU A 108 10.98 -2.13 -1.46
N TYR A 109 10.69 -1.11 -2.28
CA TYR A 109 11.39 -0.89 -3.54
C TYR A 109 12.90 -0.73 -3.33
N TYR A 110 13.30 0.18 -2.43
CA TYR A 110 14.70 0.45 -2.19
C TYR A 110 15.41 -0.68 -1.46
N THR A 111 14.73 -1.36 -0.52
CA THR A 111 15.36 -2.38 0.33
C THR A 111 15.37 -3.78 -0.30
N VAL A 112 14.32 -4.16 -1.04
CA VAL A 112 14.17 -5.52 -1.59
C VAL A 112 14.34 -5.52 -3.09
N TYR A 113 13.54 -4.72 -3.81
CA TYR A 113 13.53 -4.78 -5.27
C TYR A 113 14.87 -4.38 -5.87
N LEU A 114 15.43 -3.25 -5.43
CA LEU A 114 16.72 -2.76 -5.94
C LEU A 114 17.89 -3.66 -5.56
N SER A 115 17.82 -4.37 -4.44
CA SER A 115 18.82 -5.36 -4.05
C SER A 115 18.88 -6.52 -5.07
N ILE A 116 17.76 -6.85 -5.70
CA ILE A 116 17.67 -7.91 -6.72
C ILE A 116 17.90 -7.35 -8.14
N CYS A 117 17.38 -6.16 -8.43
CA CYS A 117 17.45 -5.51 -9.74
C CYS A 117 17.96 -4.05 -9.65
N PRO A 118 19.27 -3.80 -9.42
CA PRO A 118 19.84 -2.46 -9.38
C PRO A 118 19.64 -1.64 -10.68
N ASN A 119 19.34 -0.34 -10.58
CA ASN A 119 18.96 0.53 -11.71
C ASN A 119 20.02 0.69 -12.83
N ASN A 120 21.27 0.27 -12.61
CA ASN A 120 22.38 0.50 -13.54
C ASN A 120 22.54 -0.59 -14.61
N GLN A 121 21.64 -1.58 -14.68
CA GLN A 121 21.74 -2.68 -15.64
C GLN A 121 20.37 -3.11 -16.18
N ARG A 122 20.37 -3.69 -17.38
CA ARG A 122 19.19 -4.34 -17.96
C ARG A 122 19.14 -5.80 -17.52
N TYR A 123 18.10 -6.16 -16.78
CA TYR A 123 17.84 -7.56 -16.41
C TYR A 123 16.79 -8.22 -17.30
N PRO A 124 16.90 -9.54 -17.50
CA PRO A 124 15.85 -10.32 -18.15
C PRO A 124 14.53 -10.21 -17.37
N GLN A 125 13.40 -10.43 -18.07
CA GLN A 125 12.07 -10.25 -17.49
C GLN A 125 11.85 -11.14 -16.27
N TRP A 126 12.26 -12.40 -16.32
CA TRP A 126 12.09 -13.35 -15.21
C TRP A 126 12.71 -12.83 -13.90
N ARG A 127 13.90 -12.21 -13.95
CA ARG A 127 14.56 -11.66 -12.75
C ARG A 127 13.76 -10.49 -12.16
N LYS A 128 13.16 -9.66 -13.03
CA LYS A 128 12.26 -8.58 -12.59
C LYS A 128 10.98 -9.13 -11.95
N LEU A 129 10.47 -10.27 -12.44
CA LEU A 129 9.30 -10.95 -11.85
C LEU A 129 9.64 -11.58 -10.49
N VAL A 130 10.81 -12.19 -10.36
CA VAL A 130 11.31 -12.68 -9.06
C VAL A 130 11.41 -11.52 -8.07
N ALA A 131 12.00 -10.39 -8.47
CA ALA A 131 12.10 -9.21 -7.61
C ALA A 131 10.73 -8.69 -7.13
N VAL A 132 9.69 -8.75 -7.99
CA VAL A 132 8.30 -8.43 -7.63
C VAL A 132 7.78 -9.35 -6.55
N ILE A 133 7.87 -10.66 -6.78
CA ILE A 133 7.35 -11.68 -5.88
C ILE A 133 8.08 -11.61 -4.54
N SER A 134 9.42 -11.51 -4.55
CA SER A 134 10.23 -11.35 -3.34
C SER A 134 9.84 -10.11 -2.52
N THR A 135 9.55 -9.00 -3.19
CA THR A 135 9.09 -7.77 -2.51
C THR A 135 7.79 -8.01 -1.73
N PHE A 136 6.81 -8.69 -2.35
CA PHE A 136 5.55 -9.02 -1.69
C PHE A 136 5.72 -10.06 -0.57
N MET A 137 6.55 -11.08 -0.78
CA MET A 137 6.84 -12.08 0.26
C MET A 137 7.49 -11.44 1.49
N VAL A 138 8.47 -10.54 1.30
CA VAL A 138 9.11 -9.80 2.41
C VAL A 138 8.08 -8.92 3.12
N SER A 139 7.20 -8.24 2.39
CA SER A 139 6.06 -7.51 2.99
C SER A 139 5.18 -8.43 3.83
N GLY A 140 4.86 -9.63 3.32
CA GLY A 140 4.08 -10.63 4.04
C GLY A 140 4.73 -11.09 5.34
N ILE A 141 6.05 -11.35 5.32
CA ILE A 141 6.82 -11.68 6.53
C ILE A 141 6.78 -10.54 7.54
N MET A 142 6.95 -9.29 7.10
CA MET A 142 6.89 -8.13 7.99
C MET A 142 5.52 -7.99 8.68
N HIS A 143 4.42 -8.22 7.95
CA HIS A 143 3.07 -8.17 8.54
C HIS A 143 2.82 -9.31 9.51
N GLU A 144 3.32 -10.51 9.19
CA GLU A 144 3.22 -11.67 10.10
C GLU A 144 4.00 -11.41 11.40
N LEU A 145 5.21 -10.84 11.31
CA LEU A 145 6.00 -10.45 12.47
C LEU A 145 5.32 -9.37 13.31
N LEU A 146 4.76 -8.34 12.67
CA LEU A 146 4.02 -7.28 13.36
C LEU A 146 2.87 -7.87 14.18
N LEU A 147 2.08 -8.74 13.56
CA LEU A 147 0.93 -9.35 14.22
C LEU A 147 1.29 -10.42 15.23
N PHE A 148 2.39 -11.14 15.02
CA PHE A 148 2.95 -12.01 16.05
C PHE A 148 3.29 -11.23 17.32
N ARG A 149 3.82 -10.01 17.20
CA ARG A 149 4.11 -9.17 18.37
C ARG A 149 2.86 -8.67 19.09
N ILE A 150 1.74 -8.52 18.39
CA ILE A 150 0.48 -8.04 18.96
C ILE A 150 -0.32 -9.21 19.55
N ASN A 151 -0.43 -10.32 18.82
CA ASN A 151 -1.33 -11.42 19.13
C ASN A 151 -0.61 -12.62 19.79
N GLY A 152 0.72 -12.67 19.77
CA GLY A 152 1.52 -13.79 20.29
C GLY A 152 1.52 -15.05 19.43
N THR A 153 0.84 -15.05 18.28
CA THR A 153 0.67 -16.23 17.42
C THR A 153 1.08 -15.95 15.98
N VAL A 154 1.77 -16.90 15.35
CA VAL A 154 2.05 -16.91 13.91
C VAL A 154 0.96 -17.74 13.23
N THR A 155 0.22 -17.13 12.31
CA THR A 155 -0.89 -17.76 11.60
C THR A 155 -0.59 -18.03 10.13
N GLY A 156 0.35 -17.29 9.53
CA GLY A 156 0.75 -17.39 8.13
C GLY A 156 -0.23 -16.75 7.13
N HIS A 157 -1.41 -16.31 7.57
CA HIS A 157 -2.43 -15.75 6.68
C HIS A 157 -1.94 -14.52 5.93
N TRP A 158 -1.16 -13.65 6.57
CA TRP A 158 -0.66 -12.43 5.95
C TRP A 158 0.44 -12.72 4.95
N PHE A 159 1.33 -13.66 5.29
CA PHE A 159 2.33 -14.13 4.35
C PHE A 159 1.69 -14.70 3.07
N ILE A 160 0.66 -15.55 3.21
CA ILE A 160 -0.06 -16.12 2.06
C ILE A 160 -0.77 -15.01 1.28
N PHE A 161 -1.49 -14.10 1.96
CA PHE A 161 -2.20 -12.99 1.34
C PHE A 161 -1.28 -12.15 0.45
N PHE A 162 -0.15 -11.67 0.99
CA PHE A 162 0.79 -10.87 0.21
C PHE A 162 1.46 -11.69 -0.90
N SER A 163 1.83 -12.94 -0.64
CA SER A 163 2.42 -13.79 -1.67
C SER A 163 1.48 -13.97 -2.87
N LEU A 164 0.20 -14.26 -2.63
CA LEU A 164 -0.83 -14.36 -3.67
C LEU A 164 -0.95 -13.06 -4.47
N HIS A 165 -0.97 -11.90 -3.80
CA HIS A 165 -1.00 -10.62 -4.48
C HIS A 165 0.24 -10.36 -5.36
N GLY A 166 1.42 -10.80 -4.92
CA GLY A 166 2.64 -10.76 -5.72
C GLY A 166 2.52 -11.55 -7.03
N PHE A 167 1.96 -12.76 -6.97
CA PHE A 167 1.70 -13.58 -8.16
C PHE A 167 0.63 -12.99 -9.08
N LEU A 168 -0.52 -12.56 -8.52
CA LEU A 168 -1.61 -11.94 -9.29
C LEU A 168 -1.12 -10.72 -10.09
N LEU A 169 -0.21 -9.97 -9.50
CA LEU A 169 0.33 -8.79 -10.11
C LEU A 169 1.37 -9.12 -11.20
N VAL A 170 2.12 -10.21 -11.07
CA VAL A 170 2.95 -10.75 -12.15
C VAL A 170 2.08 -11.19 -13.32
N ILE A 171 0.96 -11.86 -13.04
CA ILE A 171 -0.02 -12.27 -14.05
C ILE A 171 -0.59 -11.03 -14.75
N GLU A 172 -1.02 -10.00 -14.00
CA GLU A 172 -1.51 -8.74 -14.57
C GLU A 172 -0.48 -8.11 -15.52
N LYS A 173 0.79 -8.10 -15.12
CA LYS A 173 1.89 -7.54 -15.91
C LYS A 173 2.14 -8.31 -17.21
N ILE A 174 2.07 -9.64 -17.16
CA ILE A 174 2.22 -10.48 -18.36
C ILE A 174 1.01 -10.27 -19.27
N GLY A 175 -0.21 -10.30 -18.74
CA GLY A 175 -1.44 -10.08 -19.50
C GLY A 175 -1.48 -8.72 -20.20
N LYS A 176 -1.10 -7.64 -19.50
CA LYS A 176 -0.96 -6.30 -20.11
C LYS A 176 0.07 -6.23 -21.23
N LYS A 177 1.11 -7.08 -21.19
CA LYS A 177 2.10 -7.16 -22.27
C LYS A 177 1.50 -7.85 -23.50
N VAL A 178 0.81 -8.96 -23.29
CA VAL A 178 0.17 -9.75 -24.36
C VAL A 178 -0.92 -8.95 -25.08
N ILE A 179 -1.72 -8.16 -24.36
CA ILE A 179 -2.79 -7.34 -24.97
C ILE A 179 -2.24 -6.14 -25.77
N LYS A 180 -1.02 -5.69 -25.46
CA LYS A 180 -0.39 -4.53 -26.09
C LYS A 180 0.49 -4.92 -27.29
N GLU A 181 0.82 -6.20 -27.42
CA GLU A 181 1.45 -6.81 -28.60
C GLU A 181 0.37 -7.24 -29.60
#